data_AF-A0A2G8JC19-F1
#
_entry.id   AF-A0A2G8JC19-F1
#
_cell.length_a   1.000
_cell.length_b   1.000
_cell.length_c   1.000
_cell.angle_alpha   90.00
_cell.angle_beta   90.00
_cell.angle_gamma   90.00
#
_symmetry.space_group_name_H-M   'P 1'
#
loop_
_entity.id
_entity.type
_entity.pdbx_description
1 polymer ?
#
loop_
_entity_poly.entity_id
_entity_poly.type
_entity_poly.pdbx_seq_one_letter_code
_entity_poly.pdbx_strand_id
1 'polypeptide(L)'
;MVLSAAGNCLGKYFWKMSIDIQEQHVGLSSPVKKNIVLHLASAEALAKGKCGHNYLHEFAITARNAWQGREPREWGAGLLAALRLAFQHIINDGRNTSENGQEWQHFEDRWKEYLSLRGIINGENRPKFPKKFKFREERERFYRRFALPRTVHGSCSHDAPLIAYDALLYSSSWKDLCTYAMQHGGDCRASASIAGGWWGILHGFDGVPINHYDQVEFKDRLLTAATSIYSISWM
;
A
#
# COMPACT_ATOMS: atom_id res chain seq x y z
N MET A 1 15.23 24.45 1.77
CA MET A 1 15.73 23.75 2.97
C MET A 1 14.61 22.93 3.61
N VAL A 2 14.10 21.88 2.95
CA VAL A 2 13.30 20.77 3.53
C VAL A 2 13.39 19.59 2.54
N LEU A 3 14.53 18.91 2.49
CA LEU A 3 14.73 17.69 1.69
C LEU A 3 15.60 16.63 2.40
N SER A 4 15.65 16.61 3.73
CA SER A 4 16.50 15.64 4.48
C SER A 4 15.77 14.74 5.48
N ALA A 5 14.44 14.75 5.54
CA ALA A 5 13.71 14.01 6.58
C ALA A 5 13.08 12.67 6.12
N ALA A 6 13.01 12.40 4.81
CA ALA A 6 12.35 11.19 4.29
C ALA A 6 13.25 9.94 4.26
N GLY A 7 14.56 10.11 4.40
CA GLY A 7 15.56 9.05 4.21
C GLY A 7 15.79 8.08 5.38
N ASN A 8 15.20 8.30 6.56
CA ASN A 8 15.75 7.69 7.79
C ASN A 8 14.90 6.68 8.57
N CYS A 9 13.64 6.39 8.23
CA CYS A 9 12.81 5.56 9.14
C CYS A 9 12.14 4.31 8.54
N LEU A 10 12.15 4.07 7.23
CA LEU A 10 11.47 2.89 6.65
C LEU A 10 12.44 1.84 6.10
N GLY A 11 13.54 2.26 5.46
CA GLY A 11 14.51 1.33 4.87
C GLY A 11 15.35 0.52 5.88
N LYS A 12 15.55 1.00 7.11
CA LYS A 12 16.36 0.29 8.12
C LYS A 12 15.63 -0.87 8.80
N TYR A 13 14.31 -0.83 8.87
CA TYR A 13 13.52 -1.88 9.53
C TYR A 13 13.15 -3.05 8.62
N PHE A 14 12.97 -2.80 7.31
CA PHE A 14 12.77 -3.85 6.31
C PHE A 14 13.99 -4.78 6.17
N TRP A 15 15.20 -4.24 6.42
CA TRP A 15 16.47 -4.91 6.17
C TRP A 15 16.90 -5.89 7.26
N LYS A 16 16.66 -5.61 8.54
CA LYS A 16 17.11 -6.50 9.63
C LYS A 16 16.22 -7.73 9.81
N MET A 17 14.91 -7.59 9.56
CA MET A 17 13.94 -8.64 9.83
C MET A 17 13.82 -9.69 8.72
N SER A 18 14.15 -9.33 7.47
CA SER A 18 14.19 -10.31 6.35
C SER A 18 15.38 -11.27 6.48
N ILE A 19 16.49 -10.81 7.07
CA ILE A 19 17.71 -11.62 7.29
C ILE A 19 17.51 -12.58 8.48
N ASP A 20 17.00 -12.09 9.61
CA ASP A 20 16.84 -12.91 10.82
C ASP A 20 15.82 -14.07 10.65
N ILE A 21 14.86 -13.96 9.71
CA ILE A 21 13.84 -15.00 9.45
C ILE A 21 14.30 -16.03 8.40
N GLN A 22 15.14 -15.64 7.43
CA GLN A 22 15.75 -16.61 6.51
C GLN A 22 16.75 -17.52 7.21
N GLU A 23 17.45 -17.04 8.24
CA GLU A 23 18.42 -17.85 8.99
C GLU A 23 17.76 -18.89 9.93
N GLN A 24 16.49 -18.74 10.30
CA GLN A 24 15.81 -19.65 11.25
C GLN A 24 14.99 -20.78 10.60
N HIS A 25 14.74 -20.75 9.29
CA HIS A 25 13.95 -21.77 8.60
C HIS A 25 14.56 -22.20 7.27
N VAL A 26 15.69 -22.90 7.36
CA VAL A 26 16.24 -23.72 6.27
C VAL A 26 15.27 -24.89 6.01
N GLY A 27 14.59 -24.89 4.86
CA GLY A 27 13.96 -26.11 4.32
C GLY A 27 12.53 -26.02 3.81
N LEU A 28 12.17 -25.03 2.98
CA LEU A 28 10.92 -25.09 2.21
C LEU A 28 11.19 -24.86 0.72
N SER A 29 11.23 -25.97 -0.02
CA SER A 29 11.01 -26.02 -1.47
C SER A 29 9.52 -25.77 -1.78
N SER A 30 9.21 -24.97 -2.81
CA SER A 30 7.88 -24.72 -3.44
C SER A 30 7.21 -23.37 -3.10
N PRO A 31 6.49 -22.74 -4.06
CA PRO A 31 6.46 -21.29 -4.27
C PRO A 31 5.73 -20.57 -3.14
N VAL A 32 6.33 -19.46 -2.69
CA VAL A 32 5.84 -18.47 -1.71
C VAL A 32 4.33 -18.59 -1.46
N LYS A 33 3.95 -19.43 -0.48
CA LYS A 33 2.54 -19.69 -0.16
C LYS A 33 1.85 -18.36 0.14
N LYS A 34 0.62 -18.20 -0.38
CA LYS A 34 -0.26 -17.01 -0.28
C LYS A 34 -0.37 -16.36 1.12
N ASN A 35 0.02 -17.08 2.17
CA ASN A 35 -0.03 -16.67 3.56
C ASN A 35 1.25 -15.99 4.07
N ILE A 36 2.42 -16.21 3.45
CA ILE A 36 3.70 -15.72 3.97
C ILE A 36 3.76 -14.19 3.97
N VAL A 37 3.31 -13.54 2.89
CA VAL A 37 3.27 -12.07 2.79
C VAL A 37 2.33 -11.47 3.84
N LEU A 38 1.20 -12.13 4.09
CA LEU A 38 0.23 -11.72 5.12
C LEU A 38 0.81 -11.91 6.53
N HIS A 39 1.47 -13.05 6.79
CA HIS A 39 2.08 -13.38 8.08
C HIS A 39 3.30 -12.50 8.37
N LEU A 40 4.12 -12.14 7.38
CA LEU A 40 5.27 -11.25 7.54
C LEU A 40 4.83 -9.82 7.84
N ALA A 41 3.80 -9.32 7.15
CA ALA A 41 3.24 -8.01 7.44
C ALA A 41 2.60 -7.96 8.84
N SER A 42 1.87 -9.00 9.24
CA SER A 42 1.29 -9.16 10.60
C SER A 42 2.36 -9.30 11.68
N ALA A 43 3.41 -10.08 11.44
CA ALA A 43 4.53 -10.24 12.36
C ALA A 43 5.33 -8.94 12.54
N GLU A 44 5.51 -8.14 11.49
CA GLU A 44 6.19 -6.83 11.59
C GLU A 44 5.41 -5.81 12.43
N ALA A 45 4.08 -5.77 12.26
CA ALA A 45 3.22 -4.89 13.04
C ALA A 45 3.21 -5.27 14.52
N LEU A 46 3.16 -6.57 14.80
CA LEU A 46 3.15 -7.13 16.16
C LEU A 46 4.53 -7.02 16.85
N ALA A 47 5.64 -7.28 16.14
CA ALA A 47 6.99 -7.21 16.68
C ALA A 47 7.44 -5.78 17.05
N LYS A 48 6.83 -4.75 16.46
CA LYS A 48 7.13 -3.34 16.76
C LYS A 48 6.27 -2.75 17.87
N GLY A 49 5.39 -3.53 18.51
CA GLY A 49 4.52 -3.07 19.60
C GLY A 49 3.59 -1.93 19.19
N LYS A 50 3.28 -1.80 17.91
CA LYS A 50 2.47 -0.70 17.38
C LYS A 50 1.00 -1.11 17.39
N CYS A 51 0.25 -0.67 18.39
CA CYS A 51 -1.21 -0.69 18.31
C CYS A 51 -1.68 0.27 17.20
N GLY A 52 -2.49 -0.25 16.29
CA GLY A 52 -3.75 0.40 15.96
C GLY A 52 -3.86 1.36 14.79
N HIS A 53 -2.76 1.98 14.38
CA HIS A 53 -2.76 2.83 13.18
C HIS A 53 -1.65 2.46 12.18
N ASN A 54 -0.90 1.38 12.44
CA ASN A 54 0.32 1.03 11.70
C ASN A 54 0.31 -0.38 11.09
N TYR A 55 -0.86 -1.00 10.95
CA TYR A 55 -1.00 -2.30 10.31
C TYR A 55 -0.79 -2.16 8.79
N LEU A 56 0.48 -2.21 8.35
CA LEU A 56 0.93 -2.16 6.95
C LEU A 56 0.57 -3.45 6.18
N HIS A 57 -0.70 -3.87 6.21
CA HIS A 57 -1.17 -5.05 5.48
C HIS A 57 -1.59 -4.69 4.04
N GLU A 58 -1.99 -3.45 3.79
CA GLU A 58 -2.52 -3.02 2.48
C GLU A 58 -1.47 -3.02 1.38
N PHE A 59 -0.28 -2.48 1.67
CA PHE A 59 0.80 -2.35 0.67
C PHE A 59 1.23 -3.73 0.17
N ALA A 60 1.33 -4.70 1.07
CA ALA A 60 1.82 -6.02 0.75
C ALA A 60 0.83 -6.83 -0.11
N ILE A 61 -0.48 -6.74 0.19
CA ILE A 61 -1.53 -7.45 -0.58
C ILE A 61 -1.72 -6.83 -1.96
N THR A 62 -1.75 -5.50 -2.05
CA THR A 62 -1.90 -4.77 -3.33
C THR A 62 -0.68 -4.94 -4.21
N ALA A 63 0.54 -4.83 -3.67
CA ALA A 63 1.78 -5.11 -4.39
C ALA A 63 1.83 -6.57 -4.86
N ARG A 64 1.36 -7.52 -4.05
CA ARG A 64 1.22 -8.93 -4.45
C ARG A 64 0.23 -9.09 -5.61
N ASN A 65 -0.93 -8.43 -5.57
CA ASN A 65 -1.90 -8.52 -6.66
C ASN A 65 -1.35 -7.92 -7.96
N ALA A 66 -0.65 -6.79 -7.86
CA ALA A 66 0.09 -6.18 -8.97
C ALA A 66 1.10 -7.16 -9.56
N TRP A 67 1.91 -7.79 -8.70
CA TRP A 67 2.90 -8.80 -9.10
C TRP A 67 2.27 -10.03 -9.75
N GLN A 68 1.10 -10.47 -9.27
CA GLN A 68 0.37 -11.60 -9.84
C GLN A 68 -0.40 -11.26 -11.12
N GLY A 69 -0.21 -10.06 -11.68
CA GLY A 69 -0.86 -9.63 -12.92
C GLY A 69 -2.37 -9.45 -12.81
N ARG A 70 -2.91 -9.29 -11.58
CA ARG A 70 -4.33 -8.96 -11.40
C ARG A 70 -4.57 -7.53 -11.81
N GLU A 71 -5.71 -7.26 -12.43
CA GLU A 71 -6.04 -5.91 -12.83
C GLU A 71 -6.26 -5.03 -11.59
N PRO A 72 -5.85 -3.75 -11.62
CA PRO A 72 -6.02 -2.85 -10.49
C PRO A 72 -7.43 -2.86 -9.91
N ARG A 73 -8.48 -2.96 -10.75
CA ARG A 73 -9.89 -3.01 -10.29
C ARG A 73 -10.19 -4.13 -9.28
N GLU A 74 -9.42 -5.22 -9.30
CA GLU A 74 -9.61 -6.38 -8.42
C GLU A 74 -8.94 -6.23 -7.05
N TRP A 75 -8.01 -5.29 -6.90
CA TRP A 75 -7.11 -5.26 -5.74
C TRP A 75 -7.86 -4.94 -4.44
N GLY A 76 -8.85 -4.05 -4.50
CA GLY A 76 -9.69 -3.70 -3.35
C GLY A 76 -10.51 -4.88 -2.82
N ALA A 77 -11.09 -5.70 -3.71
CA ALA A 77 -11.80 -6.91 -3.31
C ALA A 77 -10.82 -7.94 -2.68
N GLY A 78 -9.63 -8.07 -3.28
CA GLY A 78 -8.56 -8.90 -2.72
C GLY A 78 -8.10 -8.45 -1.33
N LEU A 79 -8.01 -7.14 -1.11
CA LEU A 79 -7.71 -6.55 0.20
C LEU A 79 -8.77 -6.94 1.23
N LEU A 80 -10.06 -6.71 0.95
CA LEU A 80 -11.14 -7.07 1.87
C LEU A 80 -11.16 -8.57 2.22
N ALA A 81 -10.92 -9.43 1.23
CA ALA A 81 -10.84 -10.87 1.46
C ALA A 81 -9.65 -11.25 2.36
N ALA A 82 -8.49 -10.64 2.13
CA ALA A 82 -7.29 -10.88 2.93
C ALA A 82 -7.41 -10.33 4.35
N LEU A 83 -8.08 -9.18 4.54
CA LEU A 83 -8.37 -8.64 5.86
C LEU A 83 -9.20 -9.63 6.68
N ARG A 84 -10.28 -10.18 6.12
CA ARG A 84 -11.10 -11.17 6.82
C ARG A 84 -10.28 -12.36 7.33
N LEU A 85 -9.34 -12.85 6.52
CA LEU A 85 -8.46 -13.95 6.89
C LEU A 85 -7.46 -13.55 7.98
N ALA A 86 -6.86 -12.36 7.87
CA ALA A 86 -5.92 -11.85 8.86
C ALA A 86 -6.60 -11.61 10.22
N PHE A 87 -7.81 -11.05 10.24
CA PHE A 87 -8.56 -10.84 11.47
C PHE A 87 -8.87 -12.16 12.18
N GLN A 88 -9.32 -13.18 11.43
CA GLN A 88 -9.56 -14.51 11.97
C GLN A 88 -8.30 -15.11 12.62
N HIS A 89 -7.13 -14.90 12.02
CA HIS A 89 -5.86 -15.36 12.57
C HIS A 89 -5.51 -14.63 13.89
N ILE A 90 -5.67 -13.31 13.95
CA ILE A 90 -5.44 -12.52 15.18
C ILE A 90 -6.34 -12.99 16.33
N ILE A 91 -7.60 -13.32 16.03
CA ILE A 91 -8.54 -13.89 17.01
C ILE A 91 -8.03 -15.26 17.50
N ASN A 92 -7.67 -16.15 16.58
CA ASN A 92 -7.25 -17.52 16.92
C ASN A 92 -5.97 -17.54 17.77
N ASP A 93 -5.08 -16.58 17.57
CA ASP A 93 -3.82 -16.46 18.31
C ASP A 93 -3.99 -15.78 19.69
N GLY A 94 -5.21 -15.42 20.08
CA GLY A 94 -5.49 -14.78 21.38
C GLY A 94 -4.92 -13.36 21.51
N ARG A 95 -4.51 -12.74 20.39
CA ARG A 95 -3.92 -11.38 20.34
C ARG A 95 -4.94 -10.28 20.08
N ASN A 96 -6.24 -10.62 20.12
CA ASN A 96 -7.33 -9.70 19.86
C ASN A 96 -7.64 -8.85 21.11
N THR A 97 -7.27 -7.58 21.09
CA THR A 97 -7.71 -6.57 22.08
C THR A 97 -8.94 -5.84 21.55
N SER A 98 -9.74 -5.25 22.45
CA SER A 98 -10.90 -4.43 22.06
C SER A 98 -10.50 -3.24 21.18
N GLU A 99 -9.32 -2.66 21.42
CA GLU A 99 -8.73 -1.57 20.63
C GLU A 99 -8.41 -2.03 19.20
N ASN A 100 -7.70 -3.15 19.05
CA ASN A 100 -7.37 -3.73 17.74
C ASN A 100 -8.63 -4.01 16.92
N GLY A 101 -9.70 -4.50 17.56
CA GLY A 101 -10.98 -4.77 16.88
C GLY A 101 -11.66 -3.51 16.34
N GLN A 102 -11.62 -2.39 17.09
CA GLN A 102 -12.25 -1.13 16.66
C GLN A 102 -11.51 -0.49 15.47
N GLU A 103 -10.19 -0.48 15.51
CA GLU A 103 -9.37 0.07 14.43
C GLU A 103 -9.44 -0.79 13.16
N TRP A 104 -9.51 -2.11 13.33
CA TRP A 104 -9.77 -3.05 12.24
C TRP A 104 -11.10 -2.76 11.55
N GLN A 105 -12.16 -2.62 12.34
CA GLN A 105 -13.50 -2.35 11.83
C GLN A 105 -13.54 -1.00 11.12
N HIS A 106 -12.94 0.04 11.71
CA HIS A 106 -12.86 1.37 11.10
C HIS A 106 -12.21 1.30 9.71
N PHE A 107 -11.06 0.65 9.64
CA PHE A 107 -10.33 0.44 8.41
C PHE A 107 -11.20 -0.23 7.34
N GLU A 108 -11.80 -1.37 7.69
CA GLU A 108 -12.59 -2.19 6.77
C GLU A 108 -13.81 -1.41 6.26
N ASP A 109 -14.47 -0.65 7.13
CA ASP A 109 -15.63 0.17 6.79
C ASP A 109 -15.26 1.31 5.82
N ARG A 110 -14.13 2.01 6.05
CA ARG A 110 -13.64 3.06 5.14
C ARG A 110 -13.38 2.50 3.74
N TRP A 111 -12.73 1.34 3.65
CA TRP A 111 -12.43 0.70 2.37
C TRP A 111 -13.68 0.14 1.68
N LYS A 112 -14.61 -0.49 2.41
CA LYS A 112 -15.91 -0.91 1.85
C LYS A 112 -16.70 0.26 1.30
N GLU A 113 -16.74 1.38 2.02
CA GLU A 113 -17.40 2.61 1.59
C GLU A 113 -16.75 3.13 0.29
N TYR A 114 -15.42 3.26 0.26
CA TYR A 114 -14.67 3.71 -0.91
C TYR A 114 -14.93 2.83 -2.14
N LEU A 115 -14.78 1.51 -2.00
CA LEU A 115 -14.95 0.56 -3.10
C LEU A 115 -16.39 0.53 -3.61
N SER A 116 -17.37 0.72 -2.71
CA SER A 116 -18.78 0.86 -3.09
C SER A 116 -19.01 2.13 -3.91
N LEU A 117 -18.43 3.26 -3.51
CA LEU A 117 -18.54 4.53 -4.25
C LEU A 117 -17.90 4.46 -5.64
N ARG A 118 -16.81 3.70 -5.79
CA ARG A 118 -16.19 3.42 -7.10
C ARG A 118 -16.87 2.30 -7.88
N GLY A 119 -17.77 1.55 -7.26
CA GLY A 119 -18.50 0.44 -7.87
C GLY A 119 -17.66 -0.82 -8.08
N ILE A 120 -16.57 -0.99 -7.34
CA ILE A 120 -15.57 -2.07 -7.52
C ILE A 120 -15.41 -2.96 -6.27
N ILE A 121 -16.38 -2.97 -5.37
CA ILE A 121 -16.32 -3.76 -4.13
C ILE A 121 -16.12 -5.27 -4.38
N ASN A 122 -16.64 -5.79 -5.49
CA ASN A 122 -16.47 -7.19 -5.90
C ASN A 122 -15.28 -7.41 -6.84
N GLY A 123 -14.62 -6.35 -7.31
CA GLY A 123 -13.49 -6.43 -8.25
C GLY A 123 -13.85 -6.71 -9.71
N GLU A 124 -15.13 -6.87 -10.04
CA GLU A 124 -15.56 -7.31 -11.38
C GLU A 124 -15.82 -6.13 -12.34
N ASN A 125 -16.30 -5.02 -11.80
CA ASN A 125 -16.72 -3.87 -12.57
C ASN A 125 -15.55 -2.92 -12.89
N ARG A 126 -15.74 -2.04 -13.89
CA ARG A 126 -14.84 -0.91 -14.11
C ARG A 126 -15.09 0.18 -13.06
N PRO A 127 -14.04 0.86 -12.56
CA PRO A 127 -14.19 1.93 -11.59
C PRO A 127 -14.95 3.11 -12.18
N LYS A 128 -15.87 3.68 -11.39
CA LYS A 128 -16.68 4.83 -11.77
C LYS A 128 -16.16 6.09 -11.08
N PHE A 129 -15.85 7.10 -11.88
CA PHE A 129 -15.39 8.40 -11.39
C PHE A 129 -16.42 9.50 -11.70
N PRO A 130 -16.60 10.48 -10.81
CA PRO A 130 -17.40 11.66 -11.10
C PRO A 130 -16.84 12.42 -12.32
N LYS A 131 -17.71 13.02 -13.15
CA LYS A 131 -17.30 13.86 -14.29
C LYS A 131 -16.32 14.98 -13.91
N LYS A 132 -16.42 15.46 -12.67
CA LYS A 132 -15.61 16.55 -12.11
C LYS A 132 -14.34 16.08 -11.38
N PHE A 133 -14.01 14.78 -11.40
CA PHE A 133 -12.85 14.24 -10.68
C PHE A 133 -11.50 14.87 -11.09
N LYS A 134 -11.39 15.34 -12.34
CA LYS A 134 -10.19 16.05 -12.80
C LYS A 134 -9.91 17.36 -12.04
N PHE A 135 -10.91 17.97 -11.42
CA PHE A 135 -10.76 19.19 -10.63
C PHE A 135 -10.23 18.86 -9.23
N ARG A 136 -9.17 19.56 -8.82
CA ARG A 136 -8.42 19.26 -7.58
C ARG A 136 -9.32 19.40 -6.35
N GLU A 137 -10.15 20.44 -6.32
CA GLU A 137 -11.03 20.77 -5.20
C GLU A 137 -12.07 19.67 -4.94
N GLU A 138 -12.55 19.03 -6.00
CA GLU A 138 -13.50 17.91 -5.90
C GLU A 138 -12.82 16.65 -5.36
N ARG A 139 -11.57 16.37 -5.78
CA ARG A 139 -10.79 15.26 -5.21
C ARG A 139 -10.44 15.49 -3.75
N GLU A 140 -10.01 16.69 -3.40
CA GLU A 140 -9.65 17.01 -2.02
C GLU A 140 -10.85 16.91 -1.08
N ARG A 141 -12.04 17.34 -1.54
CA ARG A 141 -13.28 17.12 -0.80
C ARG A 141 -13.59 15.64 -0.63
N PHE A 142 -13.39 14.85 -1.68
CA PHE A 142 -13.56 13.40 -1.63
C PHE A 142 -12.56 12.75 -0.66
N TYR A 143 -11.26 13.06 -0.74
CA TYR A 143 -10.25 12.49 0.15
C TYR A 143 -10.45 12.89 1.62
N ARG A 144 -10.88 14.13 1.87
CA ARG A 144 -11.19 14.60 3.23
C ARG A 144 -12.35 13.84 3.90
N ARG A 145 -13.25 13.21 3.12
CA ARG A 145 -14.30 12.32 3.65
C ARG A 145 -13.72 11.07 4.34
N PHE A 146 -12.55 10.61 3.91
CA PHE A 146 -11.90 9.41 4.44
C PHE A 146 -10.88 9.72 5.52
N ALA A 147 -10.43 10.96 5.65
CA ALA A 147 -9.49 11.35 6.71
C ALA A 147 -10.10 11.19 8.11
N LEU A 148 -9.27 10.88 9.09
CA LEU A 148 -9.70 10.89 10.49
C LEU A 148 -10.03 12.31 10.96
N PRO A 149 -10.93 12.49 11.95
CA PRO A 149 -11.19 13.79 12.54
C PRO A 149 -9.89 14.49 12.98
N ARG A 150 -9.76 15.78 12.68
CA ARG A 150 -8.58 16.62 13.01
C ARG A 150 -7.27 16.20 12.34
N THR A 151 -7.31 15.32 11.34
CA THR A 151 -6.15 14.97 10.52
C THR A 151 -6.26 15.54 9.10
N VAL A 152 -5.16 15.49 8.34
CA VAL A 152 -5.18 15.79 6.90
C VAL A 152 -5.30 14.50 6.11
N HIS A 153 -5.99 14.54 4.98
CA HIS A 153 -6.12 13.35 4.12
C HIS A 153 -4.75 12.85 3.64
N GLY A 154 -4.57 11.54 3.62
CA GLY A 154 -3.33 10.86 3.24
C GLY A 154 -2.27 10.80 4.35
N SER A 155 -2.61 11.25 5.57
CA SER A 155 -1.68 11.18 6.71
C SER A 155 -1.80 9.89 7.52
N CYS A 156 -2.81 9.05 7.25
CA CYS A 156 -3.09 7.84 8.00
C CYS A 156 -2.90 6.60 7.13
N SER A 157 -2.79 5.44 7.81
CA SER A 157 -2.57 4.17 7.15
C SER A 157 -3.71 3.75 6.23
N HIS A 158 -4.96 4.06 6.55
CA HIS A 158 -6.11 3.67 5.72
C HIS A 158 -6.34 4.59 4.52
N ASP A 159 -6.02 5.89 4.62
CA ASP A 159 -6.38 6.86 3.59
C ASP A 159 -5.26 7.17 2.60
N ALA A 160 -3.98 7.06 2.99
CA ALA A 160 -2.85 7.18 2.08
C ALA A 160 -2.86 6.15 0.93
N PRO A 161 -2.94 4.82 1.18
CA PRO A 161 -3.06 3.82 0.13
C PRO A 161 -4.37 3.92 -0.64
N LEU A 162 -5.47 4.36 -0.01
CA LEU A 162 -6.73 4.63 -0.71
C LEU A 162 -6.55 5.73 -1.76
N ILE A 163 -5.90 6.86 -1.41
CA ILE A 163 -5.60 7.94 -2.36
C ILE A 163 -4.69 7.45 -3.48
N ALA A 164 -3.63 6.69 -3.14
CA ALA A 164 -2.73 6.09 -4.11
C ALA A 164 -3.47 5.18 -5.10
N TYR A 165 -4.41 4.38 -4.58
CA TYR A 165 -5.17 3.40 -5.36
C TYR A 165 -6.18 4.09 -6.25
N ASP A 166 -6.85 5.12 -5.73
CA ASP A 166 -7.79 5.94 -6.49
C ASP A 166 -7.10 6.67 -7.65
N ALA A 167 -5.89 7.19 -7.40
CA ALA A 167 -5.06 7.78 -8.44
C ALA A 167 -4.63 6.74 -9.49
N LEU A 168 -4.17 5.56 -9.07
CA LEU A 168 -3.77 4.49 -9.99
C LEU A 168 -4.93 4.06 -10.89
N LEU A 169 -6.13 3.89 -10.33
CA LEU A 169 -7.34 3.50 -11.08
C LEU A 169 -7.80 4.55 -12.09
N TYR A 170 -7.53 5.84 -11.83
CA TYR A 170 -7.92 6.93 -12.72
C TYR A 170 -6.87 7.26 -13.78
N SER A 171 -5.60 6.99 -13.49
CA SER A 171 -4.48 7.47 -14.28
C SER A 171 -4.26 6.63 -15.53
N SER A 172 -4.00 7.30 -16.66
CA SER A 172 -3.62 6.65 -17.91
C SER A 172 -2.12 6.79 -18.23
N SER A 173 -1.41 7.61 -17.46
CA SER A 173 0.00 7.92 -17.65
C SER A 173 0.69 8.20 -16.31
N TRP A 174 2.02 8.13 -16.30
CA TRP A 174 2.82 8.55 -15.14
C TRP A 174 2.53 10.00 -14.72
N LYS A 175 2.32 10.89 -15.70
CA LYS A 175 1.97 12.30 -15.43
C LYS A 175 0.61 12.43 -14.73
N ASP A 176 -0.38 11.67 -15.16
CA ASP A 176 -1.68 11.61 -14.48
C ASP A 176 -1.49 11.11 -13.05
N LEU A 177 -0.73 10.03 -12.86
CA LEU A 177 -0.46 9.47 -11.54
C LEU A 177 0.17 10.48 -10.60
N CYS A 178 1.20 11.22 -11.07
CA CYS A 178 1.79 12.32 -10.32
C CYS A 178 0.73 13.37 -9.92
N THR A 179 -0.14 13.75 -10.87
CA THR A 179 -1.18 14.75 -10.65
C THR A 179 -2.20 14.29 -9.59
N TYR A 180 -2.57 13.01 -9.60
CA TYR A 180 -3.65 12.49 -8.77
C TYR A 180 -3.19 11.95 -7.40
N ALA A 181 -1.98 11.36 -7.33
CA ALA A 181 -1.42 10.79 -6.11
C ALA A 181 -0.47 11.74 -5.36
N MET A 182 0.27 12.60 -6.08
CA MET A 182 1.39 13.37 -5.49
C MET A 182 1.05 14.86 -5.33
N GLN A 183 0.08 15.38 -6.07
CA GLN A 183 -0.26 16.81 -6.13
C GLN A 183 -1.65 17.10 -5.52
N HIS A 184 -1.83 16.80 -4.24
CA HIS A 184 -3.03 17.12 -3.46
C HIS A 184 -2.67 17.88 -2.17
N GLY A 185 -3.63 18.56 -1.56
CA GLY A 185 -3.45 19.41 -0.37
C GLY A 185 -3.39 18.67 0.97
N GLY A 186 -3.03 17.38 0.96
CA GLY A 186 -2.92 16.52 2.14
C GLY A 186 -1.47 16.11 2.38
N ASP A 187 -1.23 15.03 3.16
CA ASP A 187 0.11 14.41 3.17
C ASP A 187 0.25 13.52 1.94
N CYS A 188 0.98 14.00 0.95
CA CYS A 188 1.16 13.28 -0.31
C CYS A 188 2.36 12.34 -0.31
N ARG A 189 3.21 12.33 0.72
CA ARG A 189 4.46 11.55 0.68
C ARG A 189 4.18 10.05 0.67
N ALA A 190 3.25 9.62 1.51
CA ALA A 190 2.85 8.22 1.60
C ALA A 190 2.11 7.76 0.33
N SER A 191 1.09 8.51 -0.10
CA SER A 191 0.34 8.20 -1.32
C SER A 191 1.23 8.21 -2.56
N ALA A 192 2.16 9.16 -2.70
CA ALA A 192 3.13 9.22 -3.79
C ALA A 192 4.05 7.98 -3.82
N SER A 193 4.58 7.60 -2.66
CA SER A 193 5.50 6.46 -2.55
C SER A 193 4.80 5.15 -2.89
N ILE A 194 3.56 4.98 -2.40
CA ILE A 194 2.75 3.79 -2.65
C ILE A 194 2.34 3.73 -4.14
N ALA A 195 1.79 4.80 -4.68
CA ALA A 195 1.35 4.86 -6.07
C ALA A 195 2.52 4.65 -7.04
N GLY A 196 3.66 5.29 -6.79
CA GLY A 196 4.87 5.13 -7.60
C GLY A 196 5.40 3.70 -7.57
N GLY A 197 5.38 3.04 -6.40
CA GLY A 197 5.74 1.63 -6.27
C GLY A 197 4.84 0.71 -7.09
N TRP A 198 3.51 0.88 -6.99
CA TRP A 198 2.56 0.09 -7.79
C TRP A 198 2.67 0.35 -9.28
N TRP A 199 2.87 1.60 -9.69
CA TRP A 199 3.11 1.96 -11.10
C TRP A 199 4.37 1.29 -11.62
N GLY A 200 5.47 1.32 -10.86
CA GLY A 200 6.71 0.65 -11.23
C GLY A 200 6.57 -0.85 -11.40
N ILE A 201 5.76 -1.51 -10.56
CA ILE A 201 5.47 -2.95 -10.71
C ILE A 201 4.67 -3.22 -12.00
N LEU A 202 3.70 -2.38 -12.33
CA LEU A 202 2.80 -2.58 -13.46
C LEU A 202 3.41 -2.17 -14.82
N HIS A 203 4.21 -1.11 -14.83
CA HIS A 203 4.64 -0.43 -16.04
C HIS A 203 6.17 -0.30 -16.15
N GLY A 204 6.92 -0.72 -15.13
CA GLY A 204 8.35 -0.45 -15.05
C GLY A 204 8.63 1.06 -15.08
N PHE A 205 9.51 1.48 -15.98
CA PHE A 205 9.83 2.88 -16.23
C PHE A 205 9.09 3.47 -17.44
N ASP A 206 8.08 2.77 -17.98
CA ASP A 206 7.37 3.24 -19.16
C ASP A 206 6.67 4.59 -18.90
N GLY A 207 6.91 5.55 -19.80
CA GLY A 207 6.44 6.93 -19.68
C GLY A 207 7.01 7.74 -18.51
N VAL A 208 7.96 7.21 -17.73
CA VAL A 208 8.59 7.91 -16.60
C VAL A 208 9.79 8.72 -17.08
N PRO A 209 9.81 10.06 -16.94
CA PRO A 209 10.94 10.88 -17.34
C PRO A 209 12.22 10.51 -16.58
N ILE A 210 13.35 10.41 -17.28
CA ILE A 210 14.64 9.96 -16.70
C ILE A 210 15.07 10.83 -15.50
N ASN A 211 14.83 12.13 -15.58
CA ASN A 211 15.15 13.09 -14.52
C ASN A 211 14.32 12.89 -13.23
N HIS A 212 13.28 12.06 -13.24
CA HIS A 212 12.51 11.74 -12.03
C HIS A 212 13.18 10.67 -11.16
N TYR A 213 14.07 9.83 -11.71
CA TYR A 213 14.67 8.72 -10.97
C TYR A 213 16.19 8.60 -11.13
N ASP A 214 16.79 9.29 -12.10
CA ASP A 214 18.21 9.11 -12.39
C ASP A 214 19.13 9.57 -11.24
N GLN A 215 18.72 10.63 -10.53
CA GLN A 215 19.49 11.24 -9.43
C GLN A 215 18.72 11.16 -8.10
N VAL A 216 17.85 10.16 -7.94
CA VAL A 216 17.10 9.98 -6.70
C VAL A 216 18.04 9.59 -5.56
N GLU A 217 17.80 10.16 -4.37
CA GLU A 217 18.53 9.79 -3.17
C GLU A 217 18.44 8.28 -2.92
N PHE A 218 19.57 7.65 -2.61
CA PHE A 218 19.69 6.21 -2.36
C PHE A 218 19.40 5.28 -3.57
N LYS A 219 19.47 5.76 -4.81
CA LYS A 219 19.27 4.96 -6.03
C LYS A 219 19.95 3.58 -5.97
N ASP A 220 21.24 3.52 -5.65
CA ASP A 220 21.99 2.26 -5.62
C ASP A 220 21.47 1.29 -4.53
N ARG A 221 21.08 1.82 -3.38
CA ARG A 221 20.50 1.00 -2.29
C ARG A 221 19.13 0.47 -2.69
N LEU A 222 18.32 1.28 -3.38
CA LEU A 222 17.00 0.87 -3.90
C LEU A 222 17.16 -0.24 -4.96
N LEU A 223 18.09 -0.07 -5.91
CA LEU A 223 18.38 -1.08 -6.94
C LEU A 223 18.89 -2.38 -6.34
N THR A 224 19.81 -2.31 -5.37
CA THR A 224 20.32 -3.49 -4.65
C THR A 224 19.17 -4.22 -3.97
N ALA A 225 18.35 -3.51 -3.19
CA ALA A 225 17.22 -4.11 -2.49
C ALA A 225 16.21 -4.73 -3.47
N ALA A 226 15.84 -4.02 -4.54
CA ALA A 226 14.92 -4.53 -5.55
C ALA A 226 15.44 -5.80 -6.24
N THR A 227 16.74 -5.84 -6.57
CA THR A 227 17.38 -7.00 -7.19
C THR A 227 17.42 -8.20 -6.25
N SER A 228 17.73 -7.98 -4.97
CA SER A 228 17.71 -9.03 -3.95
C SER A 228 16.30 -9.56 -3.70
N ILE A 229 15.29 -8.68 -3.64
CA ILE A 229 13.88 -9.10 -3.48
C ILE A 229 13.44 -9.92 -4.71
N TYR A 230 13.84 -9.50 -5.91
CA TYR A 230 13.56 -10.24 -7.12
C TYR A 230 14.20 -11.63 -7.05
N SER A 231 15.50 -11.74 -6.76
CA SER A 231 16.19 -13.04 -6.75
C SER A 231 15.60 -14.04 -5.75
N ILE A 232 15.20 -13.60 -4.55
CA ILE A 232 14.59 -14.49 -3.54
C ILE A 232 13.13 -14.85 -3.86
N SER A 233 12.45 -14.10 -4.72
CA SER A 233 11.06 -14.38 -5.10
C SER A 233 10.95 -15.54 -6.11
N TRP A 234 12.08 -15.95 -6.71
CA TRP A 234 12.18 -17.03 -7.71
C TRP A 234 12.93 -18.27 -7.23
N MET A 235 13.34 -18.32 -5.96
CA MET A 235 13.83 -19.54 -5.29
C MET A 235 12.65 -20.32 -4.69
#